data_AF-A0A845GF99-F1
#
_entry.id   AF-A0A845GF99-F1
#
_cell.length_a   1.000
_cell.length_b   1.000
_cell.length_c   1.000
_cell.angle_alpha   90.00
_cell.angle_beta   90.00
_cell.angle_gamma   90.00
#
_symmetry.space_group_name_H-M   'P 1'
#
loop_
_entity.id
_entity.type
_entity.pdbx_description
1 polymer ?
#
loop_
_entity_poly.entity_id
_entity_poly.type
_entity_poly.pdbx_seq_one_letter_code
_entity_poly.pdbx_strand_id
1 'polypeptide(L)' 'MSRTYKAGEQIACPHCGQLQEDVVEDYVIPGKTGPSSAAVENCFECGDDFEVSYLGDGIYSVKVL' A
#
# COMPACT_ATOMS: atom_id res chain seq x y z
N MET A 1 5.12 9.59 7.02
CA MET A 1 6.10 9.33 5.95
C MET A 1 5.45 8.40 4.94
N SER A 2 5.61 8.62 3.64
CA SER A 2 5.07 7.75 2.59
C SER A 2 6.19 7.09 1.80
N ARG A 3 5.99 5.82 1.43
CA ARG A 3 6.88 5.02 0.58
C ARG A 3 6.19 4.72 -0.73
N THR A 4 6.96 4.68 -1.81
CA THR A 4 6.46 4.37 -3.15
C THR A 4 6.94 3.00 -3.61
N TYR A 5 6.06 2.27 -4.28
CA TYR A 5 6.27 0.90 -4.77
C TYR A 5 5.82 0.81 -6.22
N LYS A 6 6.38 -0.12 -6.98
CA LYS A 6 5.95 -0.46 -8.32
C LYS A 6 5.03 -1.68 -8.32
N ALA A 7 4.23 -1.81 -9.37
CA ALA A 7 3.46 -3.01 -9.68
C ALA A 7 4.34 -4.27 -9.55
N GLY A 8 3.79 -5.30 -8.90
CA GLY A 8 4.50 -6.54 -8.57
C GLY A 8 5.48 -6.48 -7.39
N GLU A 9 5.71 -5.33 -6.74
CA GLU A 9 6.50 -5.27 -5.51
C GLU A 9 5.67 -5.60 -4.27
N GLN A 10 6.28 -6.26 -3.29
CA GLN A 10 5.70 -6.43 -1.96
C GLN A 10 5.85 -5.13 -1.16
N ILE A 11 4.76 -4.71 -0.53
CA ILE A 11 4.80 -3.53 0.33
C ILE A 11 5.44 -3.86 1.67
N ALA A 12 6.22 -2.92 2.21
CA ALA A 12 6.69 -3.00 3.57
C ALA A 12 5.81 -2.10 4.43
N CYS A 13 5.32 -2.62 5.56
CA CYS A 13 4.55 -1.86 6.51
C CYS A 13 5.32 -0.60 6.90
N PRO A 14 4.71 0.59 6.77
CA PRO A 14 5.40 1.83 7.04
C PRO A 14 5.63 2.08 8.55
N HIS A 15 5.02 1.27 9.44
CA HIS A 15 5.20 1.31 10.89
C HIS A 15 6.35 0.44 11.37
N CYS A 16 6.27 -0.88 11.13
CA CYS A 16 7.27 -1.85 11.62
C CYS A 16 8.34 -2.22 10.59
N GLY A 17 8.13 -1.90 9.31
CA GLY A 17 9.03 -2.25 8.21
C GLY A 17 8.89 -3.69 7.70
N GLN A 18 7.96 -4.49 8.25
CA GLN A 18 7.74 -5.86 7.81
C GLN A 18 7.13 -5.91 6.39
N LEU A 19 7.69 -6.76 5.53
CA LEU A 19 7.10 -7.08 4.23
C LEU A 19 5.75 -7.78 4.39
N GLN A 20 4.75 -7.32 3.66
CA GLN A 20 3.46 -7.99 3.54
C GLN A 20 3.54 -9.15 2.55
N GLU A 21 2.64 -10.12 2.67
CA GLU A 21 2.67 -11.34 1.84
C GLU A 21 2.30 -11.02 0.39
N ASP A 22 1.30 -10.18 0.15
CA ASP A 22 0.79 -9.86 -1.18
C ASP A 22 1.57 -8.71 -1.85
N VAL A 23 1.32 -8.55 -3.15
CA VAL A 23 1.88 -7.45 -3.94
C VAL A 23 1.06 -6.18 -3.76
N VAL A 24 1.69 -5.02 -3.98
CA VAL A 24 1.06 -3.70 -3.77
C VAL A 24 -0.27 -3.48 -4.48
N GLU A 25 -0.48 -4.18 -5.60
CA GLU A 25 -1.67 -4.05 -6.44
C GLU A 25 -2.91 -4.69 -5.82
N ASP A 26 -2.73 -5.69 -4.95
CA ASP A 26 -3.82 -6.38 -4.25
C ASP A 26 -4.44 -5.48 -3.16
N TYR A 27 -3.61 -4.58 -2.61
CA TYR A 27 -3.99 -3.63 -1.57
C TYR A 27 -4.65 -2.35 -2.10
N VAL A 28 -5.03 -2.26 -3.38
CA VAL A 28 -5.77 -1.10 -3.91
C VAL A 28 -7.05 -1.52 -4.59
N ILE A 29 -8.00 -0.59 -4.70
CA ILE A 29 -9.26 -0.86 -5.41
C ILE A 29 -8.98 -0.92 -6.92
N PRO A 30 -9.15 -2.08 -7.57
CA PRO A 30 -8.87 -2.22 -9.00
C PRO A 30 -9.77 -1.31 -9.84
N GLY A 31 -9.20 -0.74 -10.90
CA GLY A 31 -9.90 0.16 -11.82
C GLY A 31 -10.07 1.60 -11.34
N LYS A 32 -9.55 1.96 -10.16
CA LYS A 32 -9.50 3.35 -9.68
C LYS A 32 -8.07 3.87 -9.63
N THR A 33 -7.91 5.19 -9.73
CA THR A 33 -6.60 5.89 -9.66
C THR A 33 -6.67 7.06 -8.70
N GLY A 34 -5.53 7.42 -8.11
CA GLY A 34 -5.39 8.53 -7.19
C GLY A 34 -6.09 8.28 -5.85
N PRO A 35 -6.62 9.32 -5.16
CA PRO A 35 -7.25 9.15 -3.84
C PRO A 35 -8.46 8.23 -3.85
N SER A 36 -9.10 8.04 -5.00
CA SER A 36 -10.22 7.10 -5.17
C SER A 36 -9.80 5.63 -5.15
N SER A 37 -8.51 5.34 -5.31
CA SER A 37 -7.92 4.00 -5.25
C SER A 37 -7.35 3.65 -3.88
N ALA A 38 -7.38 4.61 -2.94
CA ALA A 38 -6.90 4.43 -1.58
C ALA A 38 -7.68 3.30 -0.89
N ALA A 39 -6.97 2.31 -0.35
CA ALA A 39 -7.50 1.31 0.56
C ALA A 39 -6.72 1.37 1.88
N VAL A 40 -7.40 1.06 2.98
CA VAL A 40 -6.83 1.03 4.32
C VAL A 40 -6.67 -0.43 4.71
N GLU A 41 -5.44 -0.82 4.98
CA GLU A 41 -5.04 -2.18 5.25
C GLU A 41 -4.35 -2.24 6.61
N ASN A 42 -4.54 -3.34 7.32
CA ASN A 42 -3.96 -3.54 8.63
C ASN A 42 -2.72 -4.43 8.53
N CYS A 43 -1.63 -4.04 9.18
CA CYS A 43 -0.43 -4.86 9.20
C CYS A 43 -0.61 -6.06 10.10
N PHE A 44 -0.44 -7.27 9.55
CA PHE A 44 -0.59 -8.50 10.32
C PHE A 44 0.34 -8.62 11.54
N GLU A 45 1.58 -8.08 11.46
CA GLU A 45 2.57 -8.20 12.53
C GLU A 45 2.41 -7.15 13.64
N CYS A 46 2.28 -5.86 13.27
CA CYS A 46 2.19 -4.80 14.28
C CYS A 46 0.75 -4.41 14.64
N GLY A 47 -0.23 -4.80 13.82
CA GLY A 47 -1.64 -4.47 14.03
C GLY A 47 -1.99 -3.01 13.73
N ASP A 48 -1.07 -2.22 13.21
CA ASP A 48 -1.33 -0.83 12.81
C ASP A 48 -1.88 -0.73 11.38
N ASP A 49 -2.74 0.26 11.18
CA ASP A 49 -3.34 0.56 9.90
C ASP A 49 -2.42 1.43 9.02
N PHE A 50 -2.41 1.12 7.72
CA PHE A 50 -1.73 1.91 6.70
C PHE A 50 -2.63 2.07 5.48
N GLU A 51 -2.42 3.14 4.73
CA GLU A 51 -3.18 3.41 3.52
C GLU A 51 -2.29 3.15 2.29
N VAL A 52 -2.82 2.41 1.33
CA VAL A 52 -2.21 2.17 0.02
C VAL A 52 -3.04 2.86 -1.05
N SER A 53 -2.41 3.69 -1.87
CA SER A 53 -3.06 4.43 -2.96
C SER A 53 -2.33 4.21 -4.27
N TYR A 54 -3.04 3.93 -5.36
CA TYR A 54 -2.46 3.87 -6.70
C TYR A 54 -2.30 5.27 -7.28
N LEU A 55 -1.06 5.69 -7.58
CA LEU A 55 -0.76 7.00 -8.14
C LEU A 55 -0.89 7.05 -9.68
N GLY A 56 -0.95 5.89 -10.33
CA GLY A 56 -0.91 5.77 -11.79
C GLY A 56 0.45 5.30 -12.31
N ASP A 57 0.51 4.92 -13.59
CA ASP A 57 1.74 4.46 -14.25
C ASP A 57 2.42 3.24 -13.57
N GLY A 58 1.64 2.39 -12.91
CA GLY A 58 2.18 1.26 -12.15
C GLY A 58 2.86 1.66 -10.84
N ILE A 59 2.65 2.88 -10.35
CA ILE A 59 3.22 3.38 -9.09
C ILE A 59 2.15 3.47 -8.00
N TYR A 60 2.53 3.04 -6.81
CA TYR A 60 1.68 2.97 -5.62
C TYR A 60 2.34 3.68 -4.46
N SER A 61 1.55 4.36 -3.63
CA SER A 61 2.00 5.08 -2.45
C SER A 61 1.41 4.44 -1.20
N VAL A 62 2.28 4.03 -0.28
CA VAL A 62 1.92 3.49 1.03
C VAL A 62 2.26 4.52 2.09
N LYS A 63 1.32 4.88 2.95
CA LYS A 63 1.53 5.85 4.04
C LYS A 63 0.94 5.33 5.35
N VAL A 64 1.56 5.70 6.47
CA VAL A 64 0.96 5.52 7.81
C VAL A 64 -0.32 6.33 7.93
N LEU A 65 -1.30 5.79 8.66
CA LEU A 65 -2.48 6.51 9.14
C LEU A 65 -2.27 7.08 10.55
#